data_AF-T0B9I1-F1
#
_entry.id   AF-T0B9I1-F1
#
_cell.length_a   1.000
_cell.length_b   1.000
_cell.length_c   1.000
_cell.angle_alpha   90.00
_cell.angle_beta   90.00
_cell.angle_gamma   90.00
#
_symmetry.space_group_name_H-M   'P 1'
#
loop_
_entity.id
_entity.type
_entity.pdbx_description
1 polymer ?
#
loop_
_entity_poly.entity_id
_entity_poly.type
_entity_poly.pdbx_seq_one_letter_code
_entity_poly.pdbx_strand_id
1 'polypeptide(L)'
;MALDVTDADQARYVVRQAHAHFGKLDIVLNNAGYTLVGTVEEASEAEVRALFDTSYFGMLRVIQAALPLLRQQGHLLGVSSGMGIVAMPLIGFYCASKWAVEALYESLAQEVKGFGINDAARARSLCDRFCKSLVAEDRTGN
;
A
#
# COMPACT_ATOMS: atom_id res chain seq x y z
N MET A 1 -0.17 -5.69 -20.35
CA MET A 1 -0.17 -4.23 -20.12
C MET A 1 0.96 -3.92 -19.15
N ALA A 2 1.89 -3.04 -19.49
CA ALA A 2 2.97 -2.63 -18.59
C ALA A 2 2.57 -1.34 -17.84
N LEU A 3 2.97 -1.22 -16.57
CA LEU A 3 2.71 -0.06 -15.72
C LEU A 3 3.94 0.23 -14.85
N ASP A 4 4.43 1.45 -14.98
CA ASP A 4 5.29 2.15 -14.02
C ASP A 4 4.39 2.98 -13.10
N VAL A 5 4.39 2.65 -11.81
CA VAL A 5 3.56 3.32 -10.81
C VAL A 5 4.07 4.71 -10.44
N THR A 6 5.31 5.07 -10.83
CA THR A 6 5.85 6.43 -10.63
C THR A 6 5.26 7.42 -11.63
N ASP A 7 4.74 6.94 -12.77
CA ASP A 7 4.05 7.74 -13.78
C ASP A 7 2.53 7.79 -13.52
N ALA A 8 2.05 8.97 -13.13
CA ALA A 8 0.64 9.19 -12.83
C ALA A 8 -0.27 9.09 -14.07
N ASP A 9 0.20 9.50 -15.24
CA ASP A 9 -0.57 9.41 -16.48
C ASP A 9 -0.65 7.97 -16.96
N GLN A 10 0.43 7.23 -16.83
CA GLN A 10 0.44 5.81 -17.15
C GLN A 10 -0.46 5.00 -16.22
N ALA A 11 -0.44 5.27 -14.90
CA ALA A 11 -1.36 4.64 -13.95
C ALA A 11 -2.83 4.85 -14.35
N ARG A 12 -3.21 6.09 -14.65
CA ARG A 12 -4.56 6.43 -15.15
C ARG A 12 -4.89 5.71 -16.45
N TYR A 13 -3.96 5.68 -17.40
CA TYR A 13 -4.14 5.04 -18.69
C TYR A 13 -4.35 3.53 -18.54
N VAL A 14 -3.45 2.83 -17.83
CA VAL A 14 -3.48 1.38 -17.68
C VAL A 14 -4.73 0.93 -16.93
N VAL A 15 -5.14 1.63 -15.87
CA VAL A 15 -6.38 1.29 -15.15
C VAL A 15 -7.61 1.39 -16.05
N ARG A 16 -7.74 2.46 -16.84
CA ARG A 16 -8.84 2.60 -17.81
C ARG A 16 -8.78 1.54 -18.90
N GLN A 17 -7.59 1.24 -19.40
CA GLN A 17 -7.39 0.21 -20.42
C GLN A 17 -7.77 -1.17 -19.89
N ALA A 18 -7.38 -1.52 -18.66
CA ALA A 18 -7.76 -2.77 -18.03
C ALA A 18 -9.29 -2.88 -17.88
N HIS A 19 -9.94 -1.82 -17.40
CA HIS A 19 -11.40 -1.78 -17.31
C HIS A 19 -12.08 -1.93 -18.67
N ALA A 20 -11.57 -1.25 -19.71
CA ALA A 20 -12.12 -1.36 -21.07
C ALA A 20 -11.92 -2.75 -21.67
N HIS A 21 -10.77 -3.38 -21.41
CA HIS A 21 -10.44 -4.71 -21.93
C HIS A 21 -11.29 -5.82 -21.29
N PHE A 22 -11.47 -5.77 -19.96
CA PHE A 22 -12.21 -6.80 -19.22
C PHE A 22 -13.70 -6.48 -19.05
N GLY A 23 -14.14 -5.28 -19.43
CA GLY A 23 -15.53 -4.80 -19.28
C GLY A 23 -15.93 -4.45 -17.86
N LYS A 24 -15.10 -4.80 -16.88
CA LYS A 24 -15.26 -4.48 -15.45
C LYS A 24 -13.90 -4.52 -14.75
N LEU A 25 -13.84 -3.93 -13.57
CA LEU A 25 -12.69 -4.00 -12.67
C LEU A 25 -13.20 -4.35 -11.27
N ASP A 26 -13.05 -5.61 -10.86
CA ASP A 26 -13.58 -6.06 -9.57
C ASP A 26 -12.56 -5.89 -8.44
N ILE A 27 -11.28 -6.12 -8.73
CA ILE A 27 -10.21 -6.20 -7.73
C ILE A 27 -8.98 -5.44 -8.22
N VAL A 28 -8.45 -4.57 -7.37
CA VAL A 28 -7.12 -3.96 -7.55
C VAL A 28 -6.22 -4.40 -6.42
N LEU A 29 -5.14 -5.09 -6.77
CA LEU A 29 -4.07 -5.45 -5.84
C LEU A 29 -2.88 -4.51 -6.07
N ASN A 30 -2.59 -3.69 -5.07
CA ASN A 30 -1.50 -2.72 -5.09
C ASN A 30 -0.30 -3.28 -4.34
N ASN A 31 0.71 -3.73 -5.09
CA ASN A 31 1.87 -4.45 -4.56
C ASN A 31 3.22 -3.77 -4.89
N ALA A 32 3.23 -2.78 -5.76
CA ALA A 32 4.48 -2.16 -6.20
C ALA A 32 5.22 -1.54 -5.00
N GLY A 33 6.50 -1.90 -4.87
CA GLY A 33 7.36 -1.44 -3.79
C GLY A 33 8.57 -2.34 -3.64
N TYR A 34 9.59 -1.84 -2.95
CA TYR A 34 10.82 -2.56 -2.68
C TYR A 34 11.37 -2.15 -1.32
N THR A 35 12.36 -2.87 -0.82
CA THR A 35 13.02 -2.55 0.46
C THR A 35 14.27 -1.73 0.19
N LEU A 36 14.38 -0.58 0.85
CA LEU A 36 15.64 0.14 0.97
C LEU A 36 16.37 -0.36 2.22
N VAL A 37 17.57 -0.91 2.02
CA VAL A 37 18.46 -1.32 3.10
C VAL A 37 19.52 -0.23 3.28
N GLY A 38 19.56 0.37 4.45
CA GLY A 38 20.50 1.43 4.79
C GLY A 38 20.27 1.92 6.21
N THR A 39 21.34 2.35 6.88
CA THR A 39 21.20 3.09 8.13
C THR A 39 20.57 4.46 7.83
N VAL A 40 20.03 5.09 8.88
CA VAL A 40 19.47 6.45 8.76
C VAL A 40 20.53 7.47 8.35
N GLU A 41 21.79 7.24 8.74
CA GLU A 41 22.92 8.12 8.44
C GLU A 41 23.44 7.97 7.00
N GLU A 42 23.38 6.76 6.43
CA GLU A 42 24.01 6.46 5.14
C GLU A 42 23.07 6.55 3.95
N ALA A 43 21.76 6.40 4.14
CA ALA A 43 20.80 6.45 3.04
C ALA A 43 20.67 7.87 2.48
N SER A 44 20.84 8.01 1.17
CA SER A 44 20.68 9.31 0.52
C SER A 44 19.21 9.71 0.44
N GLU A 45 18.94 11.02 0.46
CA GLU A 45 17.58 11.53 0.28
C GLU A 45 16.95 11.07 -1.06
N ALA A 46 17.77 10.92 -2.11
CA ALA A 46 17.32 10.44 -3.41
C ALA A 46 16.79 8.99 -3.34
N GLU A 47 17.49 8.09 -2.64
CA GLU A 47 17.05 6.70 -2.44
C GLU A 47 15.76 6.63 -1.64
N VAL A 48 15.66 7.44 -0.58
CA VAL A 48 14.45 7.53 0.26
C VAL A 48 13.27 8.07 -0.56
N ARG A 49 13.48 9.11 -1.38
CA ARG A 49 12.44 9.64 -2.26
C ARG A 49 11.98 8.60 -3.28
N ALA A 50 12.90 7.87 -3.92
CA ALA A 50 12.55 6.83 -4.88
C ALA A 50 11.73 5.69 -4.25
N LEU A 51 12.08 5.31 -3.01
CA LEU A 51 11.33 4.32 -2.23
C LEU A 51 9.89 4.78 -2.01
N PHE A 52 9.69 6.01 -1.53
CA PHE A 52 8.36 6.56 -1.28
C PHE A 52 7.59 6.79 -2.57
N ASP A 53 8.27 7.22 -3.64
CA ASP A 53 7.63 7.45 -4.94
C ASP A 53 7.06 6.15 -5.53
N THR A 54 7.78 5.05 -5.38
CA THR A 54 7.31 3.73 -5.83
C THR A 54 6.28 3.14 -4.87
N SER A 55 6.62 3.05 -3.58
CA SER A 55 5.88 2.22 -2.61
C SER A 55 4.66 2.91 -2.01
N TYR A 56 4.67 4.24 -1.94
CA TYR A 56 3.57 5.03 -1.35
C TYR A 56 2.85 5.86 -2.41
N PHE A 57 3.55 6.75 -3.11
CA PHE A 57 2.90 7.61 -4.11
C PHE A 57 2.42 6.81 -5.32
N GLY A 58 3.16 5.79 -5.75
CA GLY A 58 2.72 4.88 -6.79
C GLY A 58 1.44 4.14 -6.42
N MET A 59 1.35 3.70 -5.17
CA MET A 59 0.13 3.11 -4.63
C MET A 59 -1.04 4.09 -4.63
N LEU A 60 -0.83 5.32 -4.15
CA LEU A 60 -1.81 6.39 -4.15
C LEU A 60 -2.32 6.71 -5.57
N ARG A 61 -1.43 6.80 -6.57
CA ARG A 61 -1.80 7.08 -7.97
C ARG A 61 -2.75 6.00 -8.52
N VAL A 62 -2.44 4.74 -8.28
CA VAL A 62 -3.27 3.60 -8.70
C VAL A 62 -4.61 3.61 -7.96
N ILE A 63 -4.63 3.90 -6.66
CA ILE A 63 -5.86 4.05 -5.87
C ILE A 63 -6.74 5.12 -6.49
N GLN A 64 -6.22 6.34 -6.69
CA GLN A 64 -6.97 7.45 -7.24
C GLN A 64 -7.50 7.16 -8.65
N ALA A 65 -6.73 6.44 -9.48
CA ALA A 65 -7.15 6.04 -10.81
C ALA A 65 -8.27 4.98 -10.80
N ALA A 66 -8.19 4.01 -9.89
CA ALA A 66 -9.12 2.89 -9.83
C ALA A 66 -10.40 3.20 -9.04
N LEU A 67 -10.31 4.02 -8.00
CA LEU A 67 -11.40 4.23 -7.04
C LEU A 67 -12.74 4.63 -7.70
N PRO A 68 -12.79 5.50 -8.74
CA PRO A 68 -14.04 5.82 -9.43
C PRO A 68 -14.69 4.61 -10.12
N LEU A 69 -13.89 3.65 -10.58
CA LEU A 69 -14.33 2.44 -11.30
C LEU A 69 -14.75 1.32 -10.34
N LEU A 70 -14.28 1.34 -9.10
CA LEU A 70 -14.56 0.33 -8.08
C LEU A 70 -15.84 0.62 -7.27
N ARG A 71 -16.50 1.76 -7.48
CA ARG A 71 -17.72 2.12 -6.75
C ARG A 71 -18.80 1.04 -6.94
N GLN A 72 -19.56 0.80 -5.88
CA GLN A 72 -20.69 -0.14 -5.76
C GLN A 72 -20.34 -1.60 -5.48
N GLN A 73 -19.17 -2.13 -5.87
CA GLN A 73 -18.86 -3.57 -5.68
C GLN A 73 -17.38 -3.97 -5.84
N GLY A 74 -16.45 -3.01 -5.93
CA GLY A 74 -15.03 -3.29 -6.11
C GLY A 74 -14.26 -3.50 -4.80
N HIS A 75 -13.10 -4.14 -4.92
CA HIS A 75 -12.17 -4.42 -3.82
C HIS A 75 -10.80 -3.79 -4.11
N LEU A 76 -10.23 -3.13 -3.11
CA LEU A 76 -8.91 -2.51 -3.22
C LEU A 76 -8.00 -3.02 -2.12
N LEU A 77 -6.96 -3.76 -2.50
CA LEU A 77 -6.05 -4.46 -1.60
C LEU A 77 -4.68 -3.81 -1.69
N GLY A 78 -4.06 -3.52 -0.55
CA GLY A 78 -2.69 -3.02 -0.45
C GLY A 78 -1.80 -4.09 0.15
N VAL A 79 -0.63 -4.32 -0.45
CA VAL A 79 0.35 -5.23 0.13
C VAL A 79 1.21 -4.48 1.13
N SER A 80 0.98 -4.79 2.40
CA SER A 80 1.79 -4.36 3.51
C SER A 80 2.58 -5.52 4.11
N SER A 81 3.27 -5.27 5.21
CA SER A 81 4.16 -6.19 5.92
C SER A 81 4.00 -6.00 7.43
N GLY A 82 4.53 -6.92 8.25
CA GLY A 82 4.72 -6.69 9.68
C GLY A 82 5.53 -5.42 9.97
N MET A 83 6.35 -5.02 9.01
CA MET A 83 7.07 -3.74 9.00
C MET A 83 6.16 -2.52 8.82
N GLY A 84 4.85 -2.70 8.61
CA GLY A 84 3.82 -1.67 8.66
C GLY A 84 3.37 -1.29 10.07
N ILE A 85 3.81 -2.03 11.09
CA ILE A 85 3.52 -1.76 12.52
C ILE A 85 4.73 -1.95 13.45
N VAL A 86 5.83 -2.50 12.95
CA VAL A 86 7.11 -2.65 13.66
C VAL A 86 8.22 -2.01 12.83
N ALA A 87 9.26 -1.49 13.51
CA ALA A 87 10.47 -0.97 12.88
C ALA A 87 11.68 -1.82 13.27
N MET A 88 12.61 -2.00 12.34
CA MET A 88 13.86 -2.73 12.57
C MET A 88 15.06 -1.92 12.06
N PRO A 89 16.26 -2.11 12.63
CA PRO A 89 17.49 -1.51 12.11
C PRO A 89 17.70 -1.83 10.63
N LEU A 90 18.40 -0.93 9.91
CA LEU A 90 18.74 -1.03 8.49
C LEU A 90 17.59 -0.99 7.49
N ILE A 91 16.33 -1.03 7.93
CA ILE A 91 15.15 -0.96 7.04
C ILE A 91 14.14 0.09 7.50
N GLY A 92 14.58 1.08 8.29
CA GLY A 92 13.72 2.11 8.87
C GLY A 92 12.89 2.87 7.84
N PHE A 93 13.46 3.22 6.68
CA PHE A 93 12.72 3.90 5.61
C PHE A 93 11.67 3.00 4.95
N TYR A 94 11.97 1.70 4.78
CA TYR A 94 11.00 0.73 4.31
C TYR A 94 9.84 0.58 5.30
N CYS A 95 10.13 0.45 6.60
CA CYS A 95 9.12 0.44 7.65
C CYS A 95 8.26 1.72 7.58
N ALA A 96 8.88 2.90 7.53
CA ALA A 96 8.16 4.17 7.43
C ALA A 96 7.21 4.21 6.21
N SER A 97 7.66 3.73 5.04
CA SER A 97 6.81 3.66 3.85
C SER A 97 5.60 2.73 4.04
N LYS A 98 5.77 1.60 4.75
CA LYS A 98 4.68 0.65 5.03
C LYS A 98 3.71 1.18 6.09
N TRP A 99 4.20 1.89 7.11
CA TRP A 99 3.33 2.57 8.07
C TRP A 99 2.47 3.64 7.38
N ALA A 100 3.04 4.40 6.44
CA ALA A 100 2.30 5.37 5.65
C ALA A 100 1.20 4.72 4.80
N VAL A 101 1.47 3.54 4.22
CA VAL A 101 0.48 2.75 3.47
C VAL A 101 -0.66 2.27 4.39
N GLU A 102 -0.35 1.74 5.58
CA GLU A 102 -1.39 1.32 6.54
C GLU A 102 -2.30 2.48 6.92
N ALA A 103 -1.72 3.64 7.26
CA ALA A 103 -2.48 4.83 7.61
C ALA A 103 -3.39 5.29 6.46
N LEU A 104 -2.89 5.26 5.21
CA LEU A 104 -3.68 5.60 4.03
C LEU A 104 -4.86 4.64 3.85
N TYR A 105 -4.65 3.33 3.97
CA TYR A 105 -5.71 2.34 3.82
C TYR A 105 -6.73 2.40 4.97
N GLU A 106 -6.30 2.70 6.19
CA GLU A 106 -7.20 2.88 7.34
C GLU A 106 -8.08 4.14 7.19
N SER A 107 -7.55 5.23 6.63
CA SER A 107 -8.36 6.40 6.25
C SER A 107 -9.32 6.05 5.10
N LEU A 108 -8.79 5.48 4.03
CA LEU A 108 -9.57 5.16 2.83
C LEU A 108 -10.74 4.23 3.13
N ALA A 109 -10.53 3.21 3.98
CA ALA A 109 -11.58 2.30 4.43
C ALA A 109 -12.78 3.04 5.05
N GLN A 110 -12.52 4.10 5.82
CA GLN A 110 -13.56 4.92 6.43
C GLN A 110 -14.26 5.77 5.37
N GLU A 111 -13.51 6.37 4.45
CA GLU A 111 -14.03 7.19 3.35
C GLU A 111 -14.95 6.39 2.42
N VAL A 112 -14.63 5.12 2.16
CA VAL A 112 -15.34 4.32 1.14
C VAL A 112 -16.45 3.43 1.70
N LYS A 113 -16.63 3.40 3.02
CA LYS A 113 -17.58 2.51 3.72
C LYS A 113 -19.02 2.59 3.19
N GLY A 114 -19.45 3.79 2.75
CA GLY A 114 -20.79 4.02 2.20
C GLY A 114 -20.96 3.69 0.71
N PHE A 115 -19.87 3.38 -0.01
CA PHE A 115 -19.87 3.24 -1.48
C PHE A 115 -19.86 1.79 -1.96
N GLY A 116 -20.07 0.80 -1.08
CA GLY A 116 -20.05 -0.62 -1.45
C GLY A 116 -18.67 -1.17 -1.81
N ILE A 117 -17.61 -0.44 -1.44
CA ILE A 117 -16.22 -0.88 -1.61
C ILE A 117 -15.84 -1.66 -0.35
N ASN A 118 -15.86 -2.99 -0.46
CA ASN A 118 -15.90 -3.87 0.71
C ASN A 118 -14.55 -3.97 1.45
N ASP A 119 -13.43 -3.88 0.72
CA ASP A 119 -12.14 -4.33 1.23
C ASP A 119 -11.00 -3.30 1.14
N ALA A 120 -11.30 -2.00 0.98
CA ALA A 120 -10.27 -0.96 1.11
C ALA A 120 -9.50 -1.01 2.46
N ALA A 121 -9.96 -1.82 3.42
CA ALA A 121 -9.36 -2.06 4.73
C ALA A 121 -8.51 -3.35 4.86
N ARG A 122 -8.42 -4.21 3.82
CA ARG A 122 -7.85 -5.56 4.02
C ARG A 122 -6.32 -5.65 4.10
N ALA A 123 -5.61 -4.52 4.06
CA ALA A 123 -4.18 -4.46 4.44
C ALA A 123 -3.93 -5.07 5.84
N ARG A 124 -4.93 -5.02 6.74
CA ARG A 124 -4.91 -5.63 8.09
C ARG A 124 -4.95 -7.16 8.15
N SER A 125 -5.15 -7.86 7.03
CA SER A 125 -5.45 -9.30 7.06
C SER A 125 -4.18 -10.16 7.03
N LEU A 126 -4.03 -10.96 8.09
CA LEU A 126 -2.97 -11.94 8.40
C LEU A 126 -1.73 -11.37 9.10
N CYS A 127 -1.05 -10.36 8.54
CA CYS A 127 0.24 -9.89 9.10
C CYS A 127 0.09 -9.07 10.38
N ASP A 128 -0.93 -8.20 10.48
CA ASP A 128 -1.22 -7.39 11.69
C ASP A 128 -1.57 -8.27 12.91
N ARG A 129 -2.39 -9.32 12.72
CA ARG A 129 -2.73 -10.25 13.81
C ARG A 129 -1.50 -11.02 14.33
N PHE A 130 -0.63 -11.44 13.42
CA PHE A 130 0.60 -12.16 13.75
C PHE A 130 1.65 -11.25 14.40
N CYS A 131 1.84 -10.03 13.88
CA CYS A 131 2.80 -9.09 14.46
C CYS A 131 2.31 -8.47 15.77
N LYS A 132 1.01 -8.22 15.96
CA LYS A 132 0.47 -7.80 17.27
C LYS A 132 0.57 -8.88 18.33
N SER A 133 0.42 -10.16 17.98
CA SER A 133 0.68 -11.24 18.94
C SER A 133 2.15 -11.29 19.32
N LEU A 134 3.08 -11.13 18.36
CA LEU A 134 4.52 -11.06 18.63
C LEU A 134 4.91 -9.84 19.49
N VAL A 135 4.39 -8.65 19.19
CA VAL A 135 4.65 -7.43 19.99
C VAL A 135 4.00 -7.51 21.38
N ALA A 136 2.85 -8.18 21.51
CA ALA A 136 2.22 -8.43 22.80
C ALA A 136 3.04 -9.42 23.65
N GLU A 137 3.61 -10.47 23.04
CA GLU A 137 4.51 -11.42 23.70
C GLU A 137 5.79 -10.75 24.21
N ASP A 138 6.39 -9.86 23.41
CA ASP A 138 7.60 -9.10 23.77
C ASP A 138 7.37 -8.14 24.95
N ARG A 139 6.15 -7.63 25.13
CA ARG A 139 5.76 -6.82 26.32
C ARG A 139 5.50 -7.64 27.58
N THR A 140 5.41 -8.98 27.45
CA THR A 140 5.23 -9.91 28.58
C THR A 140 6.49 -10.71 28.92
N GLY A 141 7.58 -10.50 28.15
CA GLY A 141 8.85 -11.19 28.33
C GLY A 141 9.86 -10.38 29.14
N ASN A 142 9.89 -10.65 30.46
CA ASN A 142 10.90 -10.27 31.47
C ASN A 142 10.89 -8.83 31.99
#